data_AF-F4ST92-F1
#
_entry.id   AF-F4ST92-F1
#
_cell.length_a   1.000
_cell.length_b   1.000
_cell.length_c   1.000
_cell.angle_alpha   90.00
_cell.angle_beta   90.00
_cell.angle_gamma   90.00
#
_symmetry.space_group_name_H-M   'P 1'
#
loop_
_entity.id
_entity.type
_entity.pdbx_description
1 polymer ?
#
loop_
_entity_poly.entity_id
_entity_poly.type
_entity_poly.pdbx_seq_one_letter_code
_entity_poly.pdbx_strand_id
1 'polypeptide(L)'
;MHMKKILTAVLLCFGVLSANQAIAVVTLSGKYPACISANEFERLSSILQHEDQEAFEEIFKTSCFMPKKGLKVDKVVSMGWTSGVAHVKVYVKGNLYDLWTNTENLQSEKAGK
;
A
#
# COMPACT_ATOMS: atom_id res chain seq x y z
N MET A 1 -56.57 -15.71 38.00
CA MET A 1 -56.71 -15.18 36.63
C MET A 1 -56.60 -13.66 36.67
N HIS A 2 -55.40 -13.11 36.44
CA HIS A 2 -55.19 -11.66 36.32
C HIS A 2 -54.22 -11.39 35.17
N MET A 3 -54.80 -11.13 34.00
CA MET A 3 -54.17 -10.54 32.83
C MET A 3 -53.80 -9.09 33.16
N LYS A 4 -52.52 -8.72 33.12
CA LYS A 4 -52.08 -7.31 33.10
C LYS A 4 -50.96 -7.10 32.09
N LYS A 5 -51.38 -6.47 30.99
CA LYS A 5 -50.67 -5.49 30.14
C LYS A 5 -49.44 -5.99 29.37
N ILE A 6 -49.71 -6.28 28.10
CA ILE A 6 -48.73 -6.36 27.01
C ILE A 6 -48.10 -4.96 26.88
N LEU A 7 -46.81 -4.82 27.18
CA LEU A 7 -46.03 -3.64 26.84
C LEU A 7 -45.27 -3.92 25.54
N THR A 8 -45.91 -3.64 24.41
CA THR A 8 -45.23 -3.54 23.12
C THR A 8 -44.73 -2.11 22.97
N ALA A 9 -43.42 -1.91 23.09
CA ALA A 9 -42.77 -0.68 22.62
C ALA A 9 -41.55 -1.10 21.79
N VAL A 10 -41.85 -1.39 20.53
CA VAL A 10 -40.88 -1.41 19.44
C VAL A 10 -40.30 0.00 19.33
N LEU A 11 -39.01 0.15 19.60
CA LEU A 11 -38.22 1.23 19.02
C LEU A 11 -36.85 0.67 18.63
N LEU A 12 -36.90 -0.20 17.62
CA LEU A 12 -35.75 -0.55 16.79
C LEU A 12 -35.35 0.70 16.00
N CYS A 13 -34.64 1.61 16.64
CA CYS A 13 -33.80 2.58 15.95
C CYS A 13 -32.61 1.81 15.35
N PHE A 14 -32.85 1.04 14.30
CA PHE A 14 -31.84 0.74 13.29
C PHE A 14 -31.55 2.04 12.53
N GLY A 15 -30.95 3.00 13.25
CA GLY A 15 -30.15 4.02 12.61
C GLY A 15 -29.00 3.25 11.97
N VAL A 16 -29.09 3.03 10.66
CA VAL A 16 -27.97 2.64 9.84
C VAL A 16 -26.99 3.81 9.95
N LEU A 17 -26.16 3.79 10.99
CA LEU A 17 -24.90 4.50 11.03
C LEU A 17 -24.10 3.91 9.89
N SER A 18 -24.26 4.48 8.70
CA SER A 18 -23.31 4.35 7.62
C SER A 18 -22.01 4.94 8.15
N ALA A 19 -21.24 4.09 8.83
CA ALA A 19 -19.86 4.36 9.18
C ALA A 19 -19.17 4.59 7.84
N ASN A 20 -18.98 5.86 7.49
CA ASN A 20 -18.06 6.28 6.45
C ASN A 20 -16.66 5.90 6.93
N GLN A 21 -16.31 4.61 6.78
CA GLN A 21 -14.97 4.14 6.99
C GLN A 21 -14.14 4.80 5.89
N ALA A 22 -13.43 5.87 6.25
CA ALA A 22 -12.45 6.45 5.35
C ALA A 22 -11.49 5.34 4.95
N ILE A 23 -11.54 4.93 3.68
CA ILE A 23 -10.62 3.94 3.14
C ILE A 23 -9.23 4.59 3.24
N ALA A 24 -8.38 4.03 4.10
CA ALA A 24 -6.99 4.48 4.19
C ALA A 24 -6.33 4.27 2.82
N VAL A 25 -5.79 5.34 2.24
CA VAL A 25 -5.10 5.28 0.96
C VAL A 25 -3.66 4.92 1.25
N VAL A 26 -3.16 3.87 0.62
CA VAL A 26 -1.73 3.54 0.69
C VAL A 26 -0.97 4.37 -0.34
N THR A 27 0.10 5.03 0.08
CA THR A 27 0.99 5.81 -0.78
C THR A 27 2.44 5.34 -0.64
N LEU A 28 3.27 5.67 -1.63
CA LEU A 28 4.72 5.48 -1.55
C LEU A 28 5.37 6.69 -0.87
N SER A 29 6.26 6.42 0.09
CA SER A 29 6.98 7.45 0.84
C SER A 29 7.99 8.22 0.00
N GLY A 30 8.52 7.59 -1.05
CA GLY A 30 9.62 8.09 -1.86
C GLY A 30 10.99 8.06 -1.18
N LYS A 31 11.12 7.38 -0.04
CA LYS A 31 12.39 7.23 0.69
C LYS A 31 13.17 5.97 0.33
N TYR A 32 12.51 5.02 -0.33
CA TYR A 32 13.10 3.76 -0.78
C TYR A 32 12.87 3.58 -2.29
N PRO A 33 13.78 2.91 -2.99
CA PRO A 33 13.63 2.64 -4.41
C PRO A 33 12.51 1.64 -4.67
N ALA A 34 11.98 1.70 -5.88
CA ALA A 34 11.09 0.70 -6.44
C ALA A 34 11.69 0.15 -7.74
N CYS A 35 11.54 -1.14 -7.98
CA CYS A 35 12.03 -1.81 -9.18
C CYS A 35 10.89 -2.47 -9.94
N ILE A 36 11.03 -2.60 -11.26
CA ILE A 36 10.00 -3.14 -12.16
C ILE A 36 9.88 -4.67 -12.15
N SER A 37 10.75 -5.37 -11.40
CA SER A 37 10.68 -6.82 -11.21
C SER A 37 11.25 -7.24 -9.84
N ALA A 38 10.83 -8.41 -9.33
CA ALA A 38 11.41 -9.00 -8.13
C ALA A 38 12.92 -9.27 -8.30
N ASN A 39 13.31 -9.76 -9.48
CA ASN A 39 14.70 -10.05 -9.82
C ASN A 39 15.57 -8.79 -9.82
N GLU A 40 15.04 -7.66 -10.31
CA GLU A 40 15.76 -6.38 -10.30
C GLU A 40 15.87 -5.83 -8.88
N PHE A 41 14.87 -6.04 -8.02
CA PHE A 41 14.97 -5.68 -6.61
C PHE A 41 16.00 -6.55 -5.85
N GLU A 42 16.07 -7.84 -6.13
CA GLU A 42 17.10 -8.74 -5.59
C GLU A 42 18.49 -8.32 -6.05
N ARG A 43 18.64 -8.04 -7.35
CA ARG A 43 19.88 -7.51 -7.93
C ARG A 43 20.29 -6.20 -7.25
N LEU A 44 19.37 -5.25 -7.06
CA LEU A 44 19.62 -4.02 -6.31
C LEU A 44 20.10 -4.32 -4.89
N SER A 45 19.49 -5.27 -4.20
CA SER A 45 19.88 -5.66 -2.85
C SER A 45 21.31 -6.20 -2.81
N SER A 46 21.70 -7.05 -3.77
CA SER A 46 23.07 -7.55 -3.90
C SER A 46 24.06 -6.44 -4.23
N ILE A 47 23.71 -5.52 -5.12
CA ILE A 47 24.53 -4.35 -5.48
C ILE A 47 24.84 -3.53 -4.23
N LEU A 48 23.81 -3.22 -3.43
CA LEU A 48 23.96 -2.45 -2.19
C LEU A 48 24.81 -3.18 -1.15
N GLN A 49 24.66 -4.50 -1.02
CA GLN A 49 25.46 -5.33 -0.10
C GLN A 49 26.95 -5.33 -0.45
N HIS A 50 27.29 -5.23 -1.74
CA HIS A 50 28.67 -5.25 -2.23
C HIS A 50 29.23 -3.85 -2.47
N GLU A 51 28.48 -2.79 -2.16
CA GLU A 51 28.87 -1.39 -2.36
C GLU A 51 29.28 -1.08 -3.81
N ASP A 52 28.65 -1.76 -4.78
CA ASP A 52 28.97 -1.62 -6.22
C ASP A 52 28.31 -0.37 -6.82
N GLN A 53 29.04 0.74 -6.81
CA GLN A 53 28.55 2.02 -7.29
C GLN A 53 28.24 2.04 -8.80
N GLU A 54 29.02 1.33 -9.62
CA GLU A 54 28.81 1.31 -11.08
C GLU A 54 27.51 0.57 -11.41
N ALA A 55 27.31 -0.61 -10.81
CA ALA A 55 26.08 -1.35 -10.97
C ALA A 55 24.87 -0.62 -10.37
N PHE A 56 25.05 0.12 -9.28
CA PHE A 56 24.00 0.97 -8.70
C PHE A 56 23.55 2.06 -9.67
N GLU A 57 24.48 2.76 -10.33
CA GLU A 57 24.13 3.77 -11.32
C GLU A 57 23.44 3.17 -12.54
N GLU A 58 23.85 1.98 -12.96
CA GLU A 58 23.26 1.31 -14.13
C GLU A 58 21.83 0.80 -13.86
N ILE A 59 21.59 0.19 -12.71
CA ILE A 59 20.27 -0.35 -12.38
C ILE A 59 19.22 0.78 -12.24
N PHE A 60 19.63 1.97 -11.78
CA PHE A 60 18.74 3.13 -11.68
C PHE A 60 18.42 3.81 -13.03
N LYS A 61 19.21 3.54 -14.08
CA LYS A 61 18.90 4.01 -15.44
C LYS A 61 17.92 3.11 -16.17
N THR A 62 17.78 1.86 -15.71
CA THR A 62 17.13 0.80 -16.48
C THR A 62 15.88 0.24 -15.81
N SER A 63 15.96 -0.16 -14.53
CA SER A 63 14.94 -1.01 -13.92
C SER A 63 14.49 -0.61 -12.51
N CYS A 64 15.26 0.22 -11.81
CA CYS A 64 14.92 0.76 -10.50
C CYS A 64 14.86 2.28 -10.51
N PHE A 65 14.08 2.88 -9.62
CA PHE A 65 13.94 4.32 -9.51
C PHE A 65 13.47 4.75 -8.12
N MET A 66 13.65 6.03 -7.78
CA MET A 66 13.04 6.62 -6.58
C MET A 66 11.62 7.12 -6.91
N PRO A 67 10.56 6.50 -6.35
CA PRO A 67 9.21 6.95 -6.59
C PRO A 67 8.97 8.33 -5.96
N LYS A 68 8.08 9.12 -6.58
CA LYS A 68 7.65 10.39 -5.98
C LYS A 68 6.88 10.12 -4.69
N LYS A 69 7.17 10.87 -3.63
CA LYS A 69 6.39 10.86 -2.39
C LYS A 69 4.90 11.11 -2.66
N GLY A 70 4.05 10.34 -1.99
CA GLY A 70 2.59 10.44 -2.11
C GLY A 70 2.02 9.76 -3.35
N LEU A 71 2.84 9.02 -4.10
CA LEU A 71 2.36 8.24 -5.24
C LEU A 71 1.40 7.16 -4.74
N LYS A 72 0.14 7.21 -5.19
CA LYS A 72 -0.92 6.32 -4.72
C LYS A 72 -0.69 4.89 -5.19
N VAL A 73 -0.76 3.95 -4.26
CA VAL A 73 -0.79 2.52 -4.55
C VAL A 73 -2.23 2.14 -4.86
N ASP A 74 -2.44 1.57 -6.05
CA ASP A 74 -3.74 1.06 -6.48
C ASP A 74 -4.07 -0.26 -5.76
N LYS A 75 -3.07 -1.14 -5.65
CA LYS A 75 -3.20 -2.41 -4.93
C LYS A 75 -1.90 -2.82 -4.29
N VAL A 76 -1.96 -3.24 -3.03
CA VAL A 76 -0.87 -4.01 -2.41
C VAL A 76 -1.11 -5.48 -2.74
N VAL A 77 -0.24 -6.08 -3.53
CA VAL A 77 -0.36 -7.49 -3.97
C VAL A 77 0.16 -8.42 -2.87
N SER A 78 1.31 -8.09 -2.29
CA SER A 78 1.83 -8.76 -1.11
C SER A 78 2.66 -7.81 -0.26
N MET A 79 2.66 -8.05 1.05
CA MET A 79 3.61 -7.48 2.00
C MET A 79 4.39 -8.63 2.58
N GLY A 80 5.66 -8.76 2.19
CA GLY A 80 6.58 -9.73 2.77
C GLY A 80 6.91 -9.33 4.19
N TRP A 81 6.08 -9.74 5.16
CA TRP A 81 6.27 -9.42 6.58
C TRP A 81 7.61 -9.93 7.12
N THR A 82 8.12 -11.04 6.58
CA THR A 82 9.41 -11.63 6.95
C THR A 82 10.56 -11.15 6.07
N SER A 83 10.30 -10.84 4.80
CA SER A 83 11.35 -10.42 3.85
C SER A 83 11.58 -8.90 3.84
N GLY A 84 10.67 -8.10 4.38
CA GLY A 84 10.71 -6.63 4.28
C GLY A 84 10.41 -6.10 2.88
N VAL A 85 9.92 -6.95 1.96
CA VAL A 85 9.65 -6.57 0.55
C VAL A 85 8.15 -6.53 0.28
N ALA A 86 7.68 -5.44 -0.31
CA ALA A 86 6.33 -5.27 -0.78
C ALA A 86 6.25 -5.34 -2.32
N HIS A 87 5.19 -5.99 -2.79
CA HIS A 87 4.78 -6.05 -4.19
C HIS A 87 3.51 -5.22 -4.35
N VAL A 88 3.56 -4.18 -5.18
CA VAL A 88 2.47 -3.22 -5.33
C VAL A 88 2.16 -2.95 -6.80
N LYS A 89 0.91 -2.56 -7.05
CA LYS A 89 0.46 -2.01 -8.32
C LYS A 89 0.18 -0.54 -8.18
N VAL A 90 0.67 0.25 -9.13
CA VAL A 90 0.56 1.70 -9.15
C VAL A 90 0.00 2.13 -10.50
N TYR A 91 -1.09 2.89 -10.51
CA TYR A 91 -1.67 3.42 -11.74
C TYR A 91 -1.24 4.87 -11.98
N VAL A 92 -0.58 5.14 -13.11
CA VAL A 92 -0.11 6.49 -13.48
C VAL A 92 -0.44 6.74 -14.94
N LYS A 93 -1.17 7.84 -15.20
CA LYS A 93 -1.44 8.35 -16.56
C LYS A 93 -1.91 7.27 -17.56
N GLY A 94 -2.85 6.42 -17.15
CA GLY A 94 -3.40 5.38 -18.05
C GLY A 94 -2.71 4.03 -17.96
N ASN A 95 -1.61 3.91 -17.22
CA ASN A 95 -0.79 2.71 -17.19
C ASN A 95 -0.70 2.12 -15.78
N LEU A 96 -0.87 0.80 -15.68
CA LEU A 96 -0.71 0.05 -14.44
C LEU A 96 0.71 -0.53 -14.39
N TYR A 97 1.48 -0.11 -13.40
CA TYR A 97 2.84 -0.59 -13.16
C TYR A 97 2.85 -1.60 -12.04
N ASP A 98 3.69 -2.62 -12.21
CA ASP A 98 3.94 -3.66 -11.23
C ASP A 98 5.34 -3.43 -10.63
N LEU A 99 5.40 -3.19 -9.32
CA LEU A 99 6.60 -2.69 -8.65
C LEU A 99 6.92 -3.47 -7.38
N TRP A 100 8.23 -3.63 -7.14
CA TRP A 100 8.79 -4.22 -5.92
C TRP A 100 9.60 -3.16 -5.16
N THR A 101 9.36 -3.06 -3.86
CA THR A 101 9.96 -2.04 -2.98
C THR A 101 10.09 -2.58 -1.56
N ASN A 102 10.82 -1.88 -0.69
CA ASN A 102 10.73 -2.12 0.75
C ASN A 102 9.32 -1.86 1.29
N THR A 103 8.87 -2.67 2.25
CA THR A 103 7.58 -2.53 2.94
C THR A 103 7.49 -1.17 3.65
N GLU A 104 8.61 -0.65 4.16
CA GLU A 104 8.75 0.66 4.79
C GLU A 104 8.47 1.82 3.83
N ASN A 105 8.47 1.56 2.52
CA ASN A 105 8.08 2.55 1.54
C ASN A 105 6.56 2.76 1.49
N LEU A 106 5.75 1.86 2.05
CA LEU A 106 4.30 1.98 2.09
C LEU A 106 3.87 2.83 3.30
N GLN A 107 3.03 3.83 3.04
CA GLN A 107 2.47 4.71 4.06
C GLN A 107 0.95 4.71 3.97
N SER A 108 0.28 4.68 5.12
CA SER A 108 -1.16 4.88 5.19
C SER A 108 -1.44 6.38 5.34
N GLU A 109 -2.05 6.98 4.32
CA GLU A 109 -2.61 8.32 4.40
C GLU A 109 -4.11 8.23 4.67
N LYS A 110 -4.60 9.01 5.63
CA LYS A 110 -6.04 9.20 5.80
C LYS A 110 -6.54 9.93 4.55
N ALA A 111 -7.50 9.34 3.84
CA ALA A 111 -8.17 10.03 2.74
C ALA A 111 -8.75 11.35 3.28
N GLY A 112 -8.14 12.47 2.90
CA GLY A 112 -8.63 13.80 3.22
C GLY A 112 -9.99 14.01 2.56
N LYS A 113 -10.95 14.51 3.34
CA LYS A 113 -12.24 15.04 2.85
C LYS A 113 -12.03 16.18 1.87
#